data_AF-A0A838TYJ8-F1
#
_entry.id   AF-A0A838TYJ8-F1
#
_cell.length_a   1.000
_cell.length_b   1.000
_cell.length_c   1.000
_cell.angle_alpha   90.00
_cell.angle_beta   90.00
_cell.angle_gamma   90.00
#
_symmetry.space_group_name_H-M   'P 1'
#
loop_
_entity.id
_entity.type
_entity.pdbx_description
1 polymer ?
#
loop_
_entity_poly.entity_id
_entity_poly.type
_entity_poly.pdbx_seq_one_letter_code
_entity_poly.pdbx_strand_id
1 'polypeptide(L)' 'AERGTIDLVIDPMETRPMIINALNALSNKKEHRPWKKHGNINL' A
#
# COMPACT_ATOMS: atom_id res chain seq x y z
N ALA A 1 -9.27 -5.93 14.17
CA ALA A 1 -9.40 -4.59 13.56
C ALA A 1 -9.40 -3.48 14.62
N GLU A 2 -8.64 -3.61 15.72
CA GLU A 2 -8.74 -2.68 16.86
C GLU A 2 -7.64 -1.59 16.89
N ARG A 3 -6.72 -1.58 15.91
CA ARG A 3 -5.61 -0.61 15.83
C ARG A 3 -5.36 -0.03 14.42
N GLY A 4 -6.28 -0.26 13.48
CA GLY A 4 -6.16 0.26 12.10
C GLY A 4 -5.01 -0.31 11.26
N THR A 5 -4.37 -1.40 11.69
CA THR A 5 -3.26 -2.04 10.95
C THR A 5 -3.75 -2.89 9.76
N ILE A 6 -5.00 -3.36 9.82
CA ILE A 6 -5.68 -4.11 8.75
C ILE A 6 -6.89 -3.29 8.33
N ASP A 7 -6.96 -2.94 7.05
CA ASP A 7 -8.05 -2.14 6.50
C ASP A 7 -9.36 -2.93 6.41
N LEU A 8 -9.29 -4.18 5.92
CA LEU A 8 -10.48 -5.03 5.72
C LEU A 8 -10.13 -6.52 5.80
N VAL A 9 -11.07 -7.33 6.30
CA VAL A 9 -11.05 -8.80 6.21
C VAL A 9 -12.06 -9.20 5.12
N ILE A 10 -11.62 -9.98 4.13
CA ILE A 10 -12.35 -10.22 2.87
C ILE A 10 -12.43 -11.70 2.55
N ASP A 11 -13.39 -12.09 1.72
CA ASP A 11 -13.47 -13.46 1.22
C ASP A 11 -12.37 -13.73 0.18
N PRO A 12 -11.79 -14.96 0.13
CA PRO A 12 -10.72 -15.28 -0.79
C PRO A 12 -11.06 -15.00 -2.27
N MET A 13 -12.33 -15.18 -2.65
CA MET A 13 -12.81 -14.95 -4.02
C MET A 13 -12.84 -13.46 -4.41
N GLU A 14 -12.95 -12.55 -3.44
CA GLU A 14 -13.00 -11.10 -3.67
C GLU A 14 -11.62 -10.45 -3.79
N THR A 15 -10.56 -11.19 -3.48
CA THR A 15 -9.18 -10.70 -3.51
C THR A 15 -8.82 -10.07 -4.86
N ARG A 16 -9.16 -10.72 -5.98
CA ARG A 16 -8.81 -10.24 -7.32
C ARG A 16 -9.49 -8.91 -7.68
N PRO A 17 -10.83 -8.76 -7.63
CA PRO A 17 -11.47 -7.49 -7.94
C PRO A 17 -11.01 -6.36 -6.99
N MET A 18 -10.76 -6.67 -5.71
CA MET A 18 -10.26 -5.68 -4.76
C MET A 18 -8.85 -5.18 -5.09
N ILE A 19 -7.93 -6.06 -5.47
CA ILE A 19 -6.57 -5.64 -5.89
C ILE A 19 -6.65 -4.73 -7.12
N ILE A 20 -7.49 -5.07 -8.11
CA ILE A 20 -7.67 -4.24 -9.32
C ILE A 20 -8.13 -2.83 -8.93
N ASN A 21 -9.14 -2.74 -8.08
CA ASN A 21 -9.67 -1.45 -7.62
C ASN A 21 -8.64 -0.65 -6.83
N ALA A 22 -7.88 -1.31 -5.95
CA ALA A 22 -6.82 -0.66 -5.16
C ALA A 22 -5.71 -0.09 -6.04
N LEU A 23 -5.26 -0.85 -7.05
CA LEU A 23 -4.24 -0.39 -8.01
C LEU A 23 -4.75 0.79 -8.85
N ASN A 24 -6.00 0.75 -9.30
CA ASN A 24 -6.61 1.87 -10.03
C ASN A 24 -6.67 3.13 -9.16
N ALA A 25 -7.08 3.01 -7.89
CA ALA A 25 -7.14 4.12 -6.96
C ALA A 25 -5.75 4.73 -6.65
N LEU A 26 -4.72 3.88 -6.57
CA LEU A 26 -3.35 4.30 -6.24
C LEU A 26 -2.50 4.70 -7.47
N SER A 27 -3.05 4.59 -8.67
CA SER A 27 -2.35 4.80 -9.95
C SER A 27 -1.59 6.13 -10.04
N ASN A 28 -2.09 7.19 -9.40
CA ASN A 28 -1.51 8.53 -9.45
C ASN A 28 -0.83 8.97 -8.15
N LYS A 29 -0.61 8.06 -7.19
CA LYS A 29 -0.03 8.41 -5.89
C LYS A 29 1.43 8.85 -6.05
N LYS A 30 1.74 10.08 -5.61
CA LYS A 30 3.10 10.63 -5.53
C LYS A 30 3.43 10.98 -4.09
N GLU A 31 4.58 10.49 -3.60
CA GLU A 31 5.09 10.78 -2.26
C GLU A 31 6.43 11.53 -2.39
N HIS A 32 6.62 12.56 -1.56
CA HIS A 32 7.90 13.26 -1.46
C HIS A 32 8.63 12.81 -0.20
N ARG A 33 9.95 12.60 -0.31
CA ARG A 33 10.82 12.26 0.81
C ARG A 33 11.92 13.31 0.93
N PRO A 34 12.43 13.57 2.15
CA PRO A 34 13.55 14.49 2.35
C PRO A 34 14.75 14.11 1.48
N TRP A 35 15.45 15.13 0.97
CA TRP A 35 16.61 14.93 0.12
C TRP A 35 17.76 14.27 0.90
N LYS A 36 18.40 13.28 0.27
CA LYS A 36 19.60 12.60 0.76
C LYS A 36 20.39 12.05 -0.42
N LYS A 37 21.72 11.93 -0.28
CA LYS A 37 22.57 11.30 -1.32
C LYS A 37 22.21 9.83 -1.56
N HIS A 38 21.99 9.07 -0.49
CA HIS A 38 21.54 7.68 -0.52
C HIS A 38 20.90 7.28 0.81
N GLY A 39 20.19 6.16 0.84
CA GLY A 39 19.77 5.53 2.10
C GLY A 39 20.95 4.86 2.83
N ASN A 40 20.72 4.44 4.07
CA ASN A 40 21.60 3.57 4.83
C ASN A 40 20.83 2.27 5.12
N ILE A 41 20.68 1.41 4.11
CA ILE A 41 20.04 0.10 4.28
C ILE A 41 21.01 -0.82 5.01
N ASN A 42 20.59 -1.42 6.12
CA ASN A 42 21.39 -2.43 6.81
C ASN A 42 21.41 -3.70 5.97
N LEU A 43 22.62 -4.20 5.66
CA LEU A 43 22.86 -5.49 5.00
C LEU A 43 23.08 -6.59 6.04
#